data_AF-A0A1F8RQR2-F1
#
_entry.id   AF-A0A1F8RQR2-F1
#
_cell.length_a   1.000
_cell.length_b   1.000
_cell.length_c   1.000
_cell.angle_alpha   90.00
_cell.angle_beta   90.00
_cell.angle_gamma   90.00
#
_symmetry.space_group_name_H-M   'P 1'
#
loop_
_entity.id
_entity.type
_entity.pdbx_description
1 polymer ?
#
loop_
_entity_poly.entity_id
_entity_poly.type
_entity_poly.pdbx_seq_one_letter_code
_entity_poly.pdbx_strand_id
1 'polypeptide(L)'
;MSDDELAALEEELAEARAESERLQVTAADREARAAHLESQLAELRQEMTQARSEAQSREEELTGLRERTQALEEQRRNAAQRYRELALQQSPELPQELVAGETVEEVEQSLQRAQETVAKVRGHLESQAQAGRVPVGAPIRSGPDLSGLSAEEKIQQGLQQRGA
;
A
#
# COMPACT_ATOMS: atom_id res chain seq x y z
N MET A 1 -43.35 79.77 53.94
CA MET A 1 -43.12 79.44 52.53
C MET A 1 -43.92 80.42 51.71
N SER A 2 -43.27 81.11 50.79
CA SER A 2 -43.99 81.93 49.81
C SER A 2 -44.57 81.03 48.71
N ASP A 3 -45.61 81.51 48.02
CA ASP A 3 -46.20 80.79 46.89
C ASP A 3 -45.15 80.53 45.78
N ASP A 4 -44.17 81.43 45.63
CA ASP A 4 -43.05 81.29 44.69
C ASP A 4 -42.12 80.12 45.05
N GLU A 5 -41.87 79.86 46.34
CA GLU A 5 -41.05 78.73 46.80
C GLU A 5 -41.76 77.39 46.58
N LEU A 6 -43.09 77.35 46.75
CA LEU A 6 -43.89 76.17 46.46
C LEU A 6 -43.91 75.85 44.96
N ALA A 7 -44.07 76.87 44.11
CA ALA A 7 -44.05 76.70 42.66
C ALA A 7 -42.69 76.16 42.16
N ALA A 8 -41.57 76.68 42.69
CA ALA A 8 -40.23 76.20 42.35
C ALA A 8 -40.01 74.73 42.75
N LEU A 9 -40.50 74.32 43.93
CA LEU A 9 -40.41 72.93 44.39
C LEU A 9 -41.29 71.98 43.56
N GLU A 10 -42.46 72.44 43.09
CA GLU A 10 -43.31 71.66 42.20
C GLU A 10 -42.67 71.44 40.82
N GLU A 11 -41.98 72.46 40.29
CA GLU A 11 -41.21 72.37 39.04
C GLU A 11 -40.03 71.39 39.19
N GLU A 12 -39.23 71.52 40.24
CA GLU A 12 -38.11 70.61 40.53
C GLU A 12 -38.59 69.16 40.72
N LEU A 13 -39.73 68.95 41.40
CA LEU A 13 -40.32 67.62 41.56
C LEU A 13 -40.81 67.05 40.22
N ALA A 14 -41.37 67.89 39.34
CA ALA A 14 -41.79 67.47 38.00
C ALA A 14 -40.59 67.07 37.13
N GLU A 15 -39.50 67.84 37.19
CA GLU A 15 -38.24 67.53 36.49
C GLU A 15 -37.61 66.23 37.00
N ALA A 16 -37.50 66.06 38.32
CA ALA A 16 -36.94 64.84 38.93
C ALA A 16 -37.76 63.59 38.58
N ARG A 17 -39.10 63.72 38.49
CA ARG A 17 -39.97 62.62 38.03
C ARG A 17 -39.72 62.28 36.56
N ALA A 18 -39.64 63.29 35.70
CA ALA A 18 -39.36 63.09 34.28
C ALA A 18 -37.97 62.46 34.05
N GLU A 19 -36.97 62.85 34.84
CA GLU A 19 -35.64 62.23 34.80
C GLU A 19 -35.68 60.77 35.30
N SER A 20 -36.39 60.49 36.39
CA SER A 20 -36.57 59.12 36.90
C SER A 20 -37.23 58.21 35.85
N GLU A 21 -38.28 58.68 35.18
CA GLU A 21 -38.93 57.95 34.10
C GLU A 21 -37.98 57.66 32.94
N ARG A 22 -37.18 58.65 32.51
CA ARG A 22 -36.16 58.45 31.44
C ARG A 22 -35.10 57.43 31.83
N LEU A 23 -34.64 57.47 33.09
CA LEU A 23 -33.66 56.53 33.61
C LEU A 23 -34.24 55.11 33.69
N GLN A 24 -35.50 54.96 34.11
CA GLN A 24 -36.19 53.67 34.15
C GLN A 24 -36.33 53.06 32.75
N VAL A 25 -36.71 53.86 31.74
CA VAL A 25 -36.78 53.39 30.34
C VAL A 25 -35.41 52.94 29.85
N THR A 26 -34.35 53.70 30.15
CA THR A 26 -32.98 53.35 29.75
C THR A 26 -32.48 52.09 30.47
N ALA A 27 -32.81 51.93 31.75
CA ALA A 27 -32.48 50.73 32.52
C ALA A 27 -33.18 49.49 31.94
N ALA A 28 -34.47 49.60 31.64
CA ALA A 28 -35.25 48.52 31.02
C ALA A 28 -34.69 48.10 29.65
N ASP A 29 -34.31 49.06 28.79
CA ASP A 29 -33.65 48.74 27.50
C ASP A 29 -32.31 48.03 27.70
N ARG A 30 -31.50 48.46 28.67
CA ARG A 30 -30.22 47.81 28.97
C ARG A 30 -30.40 46.40 29.52
N GLU A 31 -31.37 46.19 30.40
CA GLU A 31 -31.71 44.87 30.93
C GLU A 31 -32.18 43.93 29.83
N ALA A 32 -33.04 44.41 28.92
CA ALA A 32 -33.48 43.62 27.76
C ALA A 32 -32.30 43.21 26.86
N ARG A 33 -31.35 44.13 26.61
CA ARG A 33 -30.13 43.83 25.84
C ARG A 33 -29.22 42.85 26.56
N ALA A 34 -29.04 43.01 27.87
CA ALA A 34 -28.23 42.10 28.68
C ALA A 34 -28.81 40.67 28.64
N ALA A 35 -30.13 40.54 28.86
CA ALA A 35 -30.82 39.25 28.78
C ALA A 35 -30.69 38.61 27.39
N HIS A 36 -30.76 39.40 26.32
CA HIS A 36 -30.57 38.90 24.96
C HIS A 36 -29.14 38.38 24.73
N LEU A 37 -28.12 39.14 25.14
CA LEU A 37 -26.72 38.73 25.02
C LEU A 37 -26.40 37.50 25.88
N GLU A 38 -26.98 37.40 27.08
CA GLU A 38 -26.85 36.22 27.93
C GLU A 38 -27.43 34.97 27.26
N SER A 39 -28.59 35.10 26.61
CA SER A 39 -29.19 34.03 25.81
C SER A 39 -28.26 33.60 24.66
N GLN A 40 -27.71 34.55 23.92
CA GLN A 40 -26.77 34.26 22.81
C GLN A 40 -25.48 33.58 23.31
N LEU A 41 -24.95 34.03 24.46
CA LEU A 41 -23.77 33.41 25.07
C LEU A 41 -24.06 31.99 25.56
N ALA A 42 -25.26 31.74 26.08
CA ALA A 42 -25.67 30.40 26.49
C ALA A 42 -25.76 29.45 25.28
N GLU A 43 -26.39 29.91 24.20
CA GLU A 43 -26.51 29.16 22.94
C GLU A 43 -25.13 28.84 22.35
N LEU A 44 -24.25 29.85 22.22
CA LEU A 44 -22.90 29.65 21.69
C LEU A 44 -22.06 28.71 22.56
N ARG A 45 -22.22 28.74 23.89
CA ARG A 45 -21.54 27.81 24.81
C ARG A 45 -22.04 26.38 24.62
N GLN A 46 -23.33 26.20 24.39
CA GLN A 46 -23.91 24.90 24.08
C GLN A 46 -23.38 24.37 22.75
N GLU A 47 -23.39 25.18 21.70
CA GLU A 47 -22.83 24.82 20.39
C GLU A 47 -21.35 24.44 20.48
N MET A 48 -20.54 25.22 21.19
CA MET A 48 -19.13 24.93 21.41
C MET A 48 -18.91 23.63 22.18
N THR A 49 -19.78 23.30 23.14
CA THR A 49 -19.68 22.06 23.90
C THR A 49 -20.04 20.86 23.02
N GLN A 50 -21.09 20.98 22.20
CA GLN A 50 -21.49 19.96 21.24
C GLN A 50 -20.42 19.75 20.16
N ALA A 51 -19.89 20.83 19.59
CA ALA A 51 -18.83 20.75 18.59
C ALA A 51 -17.57 20.06 19.13
N ARG A 52 -17.23 20.32 20.40
CA ARG A 52 -16.11 19.63 21.07
C ARG A 52 -16.38 18.14 21.26
N SER A 53 -17.58 17.75 21.68
CA SER A 53 -17.90 16.32 21.83
C SER A 53 -17.92 15.59 20.49
N GLU A 54 -18.42 16.24 19.43
CA GLU A 54 -18.41 15.68 18.08
C GLU A 54 -16.98 15.54 17.54
N ALA A 55 -16.13 16.54 17.76
CA ALA A 55 -14.72 16.48 17.38
C ALA A 55 -14.00 15.32 18.08
N GLN A 56 -14.20 15.16 19.39
CA GLN A 56 -13.61 14.07 20.15
C GLN A 56 -14.08 12.69 19.63
N SER A 57 -15.38 12.52 19.39
CA SER A 57 -15.91 11.27 18.82
C SER A 57 -15.31 10.94 17.45
N ARG A 58 -15.11 11.95 16.59
CA ARG A 58 -14.48 11.76 15.28
C ARG A 58 -12.99 11.42 15.40
N GLU A 59 -12.27 11.99 16.37
CA GLU A 59 -10.87 11.65 16.62
C GLU A 59 -10.70 10.20 17.09
N GLU A 60 -11.60 9.73 17.97
CA GLU A 60 -11.65 8.34 18.42
C GLU A 60 -11.95 7.40 17.25
N GLU A 61 -12.93 7.73 16.40
CA GLU A 61 -13.26 6.96 15.20
C GLU A 61 -12.07 6.89 14.23
N LEU A 62 -11.42 8.04 13.93
CA LEU A 62 -10.24 8.09 13.06
C LEU A 62 -9.09 7.25 13.61
N THR A 63 -8.89 7.25 14.93
CA THR A 63 -7.87 6.42 15.56
C THR A 63 -8.19 4.94 15.39
N GLY A 64 -9.43 4.52 15.65
CA GLY A 64 -9.86 3.13 15.44
C GLY A 64 -9.76 2.67 13.97
N LEU A 65 -10.08 3.54 13.00
CA LEU A 65 -9.90 3.25 11.57
C LEU A 65 -8.43 3.05 11.19
N ARG A 66 -7.52 3.87 11.74
CA ARG A 66 -6.08 3.73 11.50
C ARG A 66 -5.55 2.41 12.04
N GLU A 67 -5.88 2.07 13.28
CA GLU A 67 -5.50 0.80 13.91
C GLU A 67 -6.01 -0.39 13.11
N ARG A 68 -7.28 -0.34 12.67
CA ARG A 68 -7.88 -1.40 11.84
C ARG A 68 -7.18 -1.54 10.49
N THR A 69 -6.79 -0.43 9.88
CA THR A 69 -6.06 -0.44 8.60
C THR A 69 -4.68 -1.07 8.78
N GLN A 70 -3.94 -0.69 9.82
CA GLN A 70 -2.64 -1.28 10.15
C GLN A 70 -2.77 -2.79 10.41
N ALA A 71 -3.76 -3.20 11.19
CA ALA A 71 -4.01 -4.61 11.46
C ALA A 71 -4.33 -5.41 10.18
N LEU A 72 -5.11 -4.85 9.26
CA LEU A 72 -5.41 -5.48 7.97
C LEU A 72 -4.18 -5.56 7.06
N GLU A 73 -3.34 -4.53 7.04
CA GLU A 73 -2.08 -4.53 6.29
C GLU A 73 -1.10 -5.60 6.80
N GLU A 74 -0.98 -5.72 8.12
CA GLU A 74 -0.17 -6.76 8.76
C GLU A 74 -0.71 -8.16 8.46
N GLN A 75 -2.03 -8.36 8.57
CA GLN A 75 -2.68 -9.63 8.21
C GLN A 75 -2.44 -9.98 6.75
N ARG A 76 -2.56 -9.01 5.83
CA ARG A 76 -2.30 -9.21 4.40
C ARG A 76 -0.85 -9.62 4.13
N ARG A 77 0.12 -8.94 4.76
CA ARG A 77 1.54 -9.28 4.64
C ARG A 77 1.83 -10.68 5.19
N ASN A 78 1.25 -11.03 6.35
CA ASN A 78 1.41 -12.35 6.94
C ASN A 78 0.83 -13.44 6.03
N ALA A 79 -0.35 -13.22 5.46
CA ALA A 79 -0.96 -14.14 4.50
C ALA A 79 -0.09 -14.34 3.26
N ALA A 80 0.46 -13.26 2.68
CA ALA A 80 1.37 -13.34 1.55
C ALA A 80 2.67 -14.12 1.88
N GLN A 81 3.24 -13.91 3.07
CA GLN A 81 4.43 -14.64 3.53
C GLN A 81 4.16 -16.14 3.69
N ARG A 82 3.05 -16.50 4.36
CA ARG A 82 2.64 -17.91 4.52
C ARG A 82 2.37 -18.57 3.18
N TYR A 83 1.71 -17.86 2.26
CA TYR A 83 1.45 -18.37 0.92
C TYR A 83 2.75 -18.65 0.16
N ARG A 84 3.70 -17.72 0.21
CA ARG A 84 5.05 -17.90 -0.38
C ARG A 84 5.77 -19.12 0.22
N GLU A 85 5.75 -19.27 1.54
CA GLU A 85 6.38 -20.41 2.22
C GLU A 85 5.79 -21.75 1.75
N LEU A 86 4.47 -21.84 1.68
CA LEU A 86 3.77 -23.03 1.18
C LEU A 86 4.10 -23.30 -0.30
N ALA A 87 4.14 -22.27 -1.14
CA ALA A 87 4.47 -22.40 -2.55
C ALA A 87 5.91 -22.91 -2.74
N LEU A 88 6.88 -22.39 -1.99
CA LEU A 88 8.28 -22.84 -2.05
C LEU A 88 8.45 -24.28 -1.51
N GLN A 89 7.69 -24.67 -0.48
CA GLN A 89 7.67 -26.05 0.00
C GLN A 89 7.14 -27.03 -1.05
N GLN A 90 6.13 -26.64 -1.82
CA GLN A 90 5.56 -27.46 -2.89
C GLN A 90 6.45 -27.50 -4.15
N SER A 91 7.29 -26.50 -4.37
CA SER A 91 8.17 -26.36 -5.54
C SER A 91 9.63 -26.10 -5.14
N PRO A 92 10.34 -27.09 -4.57
CA PRO A 92 11.71 -26.93 -4.06
C PRO A 92 12.77 -26.65 -5.14
N GLU A 93 12.40 -26.80 -6.41
CA GLU A 93 13.22 -26.49 -7.57
C GLU A 93 13.22 -25.00 -7.94
N LEU A 94 12.34 -24.19 -7.34
CA LEU A 94 12.27 -22.76 -7.57
C LEU A 94 13.18 -22.02 -6.59
N PRO A 95 14.11 -21.19 -7.07
CA PRO A 95 14.89 -20.30 -6.22
C PRO A 95 13.97 -19.32 -5.46
N GLN A 96 14.17 -19.21 -4.15
CA GLN A 96 13.44 -18.30 -3.27
C GLN A 96 13.58 -16.82 -3.68
N GLU A 97 14.69 -16.48 -4.34
CA GLU A 97 14.99 -15.13 -4.82
C GLU A 97 14.07 -14.67 -5.95
N LEU A 98 13.43 -15.62 -6.66
CA LEU A 98 12.52 -15.33 -7.77
C LEU A 98 11.06 -15.15 -7.34
N VAL A 99 10.72 -15.43 -6.07
CA VAL A 99 9.36 -15.34 -5.55
C VAL A 99 9.27 -14.22 -4.51
N ALA A 100 8.87 -13.02 -4.96
CA ALA A 100 8.74 -11.82 -4.14
C ALA A 100 7.31 -11.23 -4.21
N GLY A 101 6.94 -10.45 -3.19
CA GLY A 101 5.64 -9.76 -3.12
C GLY A 101 5.21 -9.47 -1.68
N GLU A 102 4.44 -8.39 -1.50
CA GLU A 102 3.79 -8.03 -0.23
C GLU A 102 2.32 -8.49 -0.17
N THR A 103 1.75 -8.85 -1.32
CA THR A 103 0.39 -9.38 -1.45
C THR A 103 0.39 -10.80 -2.00
N VAL A 104 -0.70 -11.54 -1.79
CA VAL A 104 -0.83 -12.92 -2.30
C VAL A 104 -0.78 -12.90 -3.83
N GLU A 105 -1.42 -11.92 -4.45
CA GLU A 105 -1.48 -11.73 -5.90
C GLU A 105 -0.09 -11.44 -6.49
N GLU A 106 0.71 -10.59 -5.83
CA GLU A 106 2.09 -10.34 -6.25
C GLU A 106 2.96 -11.59 -6.14
N VAL A 107 2.81 -12.34 -5.04
CA VAL A 107 3.52 -13.60 -4.83
C VAL A 107 3.15 -14.62 -5.91
N GLU A 108 1.87 -14.75 -6.25
CA GLU A 108 1.39 -15.64 -7.31
C GLU A 108 1.97 -15.26 -8.69
N GLN A 109 1.94 -13.97 -9.03
CA GLN A 109 2.54 -13.48 -10.27
C GLN A 109 4.07 -13.68 -10.30
N SER A 110 4.75 -13.54 -9.17
CA SER A 110 6.18 -13.80 -9.07
C SER A 110 6.48 -15.29 -9.21
N LEU A 111 5.66 -16.15 -8.60
CA LEU A 111 5.77 -17.60 -8.68
C LEU A 111 5.62 -18.08 -10.12
N GLN A 112 4.61 -17.58 -10.84
CA GLN A 112 4.41 -17.92 -12.26
C GLN A 112 5.63 -17.53 -13.11
N ARG A 113 6.15 -16.30 -12.92
CA ARG A 113 7.35 -15.84 -13.63
C ARG A 113 8.60 -16.66 -13.28
N ALA A 114 8.74 -17.07 -12.02
CA ALA A 114 9.82 -17.93 -11.57
C ALA A 114 9.77 -19.30 -12.26
N GLN A 115 8.58 -19.92 -12.30
CA GLN A 115 8.35 -21.20 -12.97
C GLN A 115 8.70 -21.15 -14.46
N GLU A 116 8.23 -20.11 -15.16
CA GLU A 116 8.55 -19.92 -16.58
C GLU A 116 10.06 -19.78 -16.82
N THR A 117 10.76 -19.06 -15.94
CA THR A 117 12.20 -18.86 -16.03
C THR A 117 12.95 -20.16 -15.82
N VAL A 118 12.60 -20.91 -14.77
CA VAL A 118 13.22 -22.22 -14.48
C VAL A 118 12.96 -23.22 -15.60
N ALA A 119 11.76 -23.24 -16.17
CA ALA A 119 11.43 -24.09 -17.32
C ALA A 119 12.30 -23.76 -18.55
N LYS A 120 12.49 -22.46 -18.85
CA LYS A 120 13.37 -22.01 -19.95
C LYS A 120 14.83 -22.41 -19.71
N VAL A 121 15.34 -22.23 -18.50
CA VAL A 121 16.72 -22.62 -18.14
C VAL A 121 16.90 -24.14 -18.27
N ARG A 122 15.96 -24.94 -17.77
CA ARG A 122 15.98 -26.40 -17.89
C ARG A 122 16.02 -26.83 -19.36
N GLY A 123 15.12 -26.30 -20.19
CA GLY A 123 15.10 -26.60 -21.62
C GLY A 123 16.41 -26.21 -22.34
N HIS A 124 17.00 -25.07 -21.97
CA HIS A 124 18.29 -24.65 -22.54
C HIS A 124 19.42 -25.62 -22.16
N LEU A 125 19.51 -26.01 -20.89
CA LEU A 125 20.52 -26.96 -20.41
C LEU A 125 20.36 -28.35 -21.06
N GLU A 126 19.13 -28.84 -21.22
CA GLU A 126 18.87 -30.11 -21.91
C GLU A 126 19.28 -30.05 -23.39
N SER A 127 18.98 -28.95 -24.09
CA SER A 127 19.39 -28.76 -25.48
C SER A 127 20.92 -28.73 -25.65
N GLN A 128 21.63 -28.07 -24.72
CA GLN A 128 23.10 -28.05 -24.70
C GLN A 128 23.67 -29.43 -24.41
N ALA A 129 23.10 -30.18 -23.46
CA ALA A 129 23.53 -31.54 -23.14
C ALA A 129 23.37 -32.50 -24.32
N GLN A 130 22.32 -32.33 -25.14
CA GLN A 130 22.12 -33.11 -26.36
C GLN A 130 23.09 -32.71 -27.47
N ALA A 131 23.34 -31.42 -27.67
CA ALA A 131 24.28 -30.93 -28.67
C ALA A 131 25.75 -31.31 -28.35
N GLY A 132 26.08 -31.43 -27.06
CA GLY A 132 27.40 -31.85 -26.58
C GLY A 132 27.65 -33.37 -26.62
N ARG A 133 26.66 -34.20 -26.97
CA ARG A 133 26.88 -35.65 -27.19
C ARG A 133 27.62 -35.88 -28.50
N VAL A 134 28.95 -35.75 -28.44
CA VAL A 134 29.82 -36.21 -29.52
C VAL A 134 29.73 -37.74 -29.61
N PRO A 135 29.47 -38.34 -30.79
CA PRO A 135 29.44 -39.78 -30.96
C PRO A 135 30.76 -40.37 -30.48
N VAL A 136 30.70 -41.21 -29.43
CA VAL A 136 31.86 -41.93 -28.92
C VAL A 136 32.14 -43.08 -29.89
N GLY A 137 32.87 -42.77 -30.95
CA GLY A 137 33.21 -43.71 -31.99
C GLY A 137 33.94 -43.00 -33.10
N ALA A 138 35.27 -42.96 -33.04
CA ALA A 138 36.06 -42.68 -34.23
C ALA A 138 35.60 -43.67 -35.32
N PRO A 139 35.28 -43.22 -36.54
CA PRO A 139 34.95 -44.15 -37.61
C PRO A 139 36.09 -45.16 -37.72
N ILE A 140 35.74 -46.45 -37.67
CA ILE A 140 36.69 -47.54 -37.87
C ILE A 140 37.44 -47.21 -39.16
N ARG A 141 38.76 -47.14 -39.11
CA ARG A 141 39.57 -47.02 -40.32
C ARG A 141 39.32 -48.27 -41.14
N SER A 142 38.38 -48.21 -42.07
CA SER A 142 38.25 -49.20 -43.13
C SER A 142 39.53 -49.13 -43.94
N GLY A 143 40.39 -50.14 -43.77
CA GLY A 143 41.51 -50.34 -44.67
C GLY A 143 41.00 -50.50 -46.11
N PRO A 144 41.84 -50.27 -47.12
CA PRO A 144 41.45 -50.46 -48.52
C PRO A 144 40.88 -51.87 -48.72
N ASP A 145 39.74 -51.97 -49.39
CA ASP A 145 39.07 -53.23 -49.64
C ASP A 145 39.87 -54.05 -50.67
N LEU A 146 40.55 -55.09 -50.18
CA LEU A 146 41.36 -55.99 -51.00
C LEU A 146 40.54 -57.18 -51.53
N SER A 147 39.22 -57.25 -51.26
CA SER A 147 38.40 -58.41 -51.62
C SER A 147 38.21 -58.59 -53.12
N GLY A 148 38.30 -57.52 -53.91
CA GLY A 148 38.20 -57.53 -55.37
C GLY A 148 39.48 -57.83 -56.14
N LEU A 149 40.64 -57.91 -55.47
CA LEU A 149 41.93 -58.13 -56.11
C LEU A 149 42.30 -59.62 -56.19
N SER A 150 42.80 -60.03 -57.35
CA SER A 150 43.40 -61.35 -57.56
C SER A 150 44.66 -61.52 -56.70
N ALA A 151 45.10 -62.78 -56.54
CA ALA A 151 46.28 -63.09 -55.72
C ALA A 151 47.55 -62.37 -56.20
N GLU A 152 47.69 -62.18 -57.51
CA GLU A 152 48.84 -61.49 -58.11
C GLU A 152 48.83 -59.98 -57.83
N GLU A 153 47.66 -59.34 -57.96
CA GLU A 153 47.51 -57.90 -57.70
C GLU A 153 47.74 -57.54 -56.22
N LYS A 154 47.36 -58.44 -55.30
CA LYS A 154 47.66 -58.30 -53.87
C LYS A 154 49.15 -58.33 -53.58
N ILE A 155 49.89 -59.21 -54.24
CA ILE A 155 51.35 -59.32 -54.08
C ILE A 155 52.03 -58.08 -54.64
N GLN A 156 51.61 -57.60 -55.81
CA GLN A 156 52.18 -56.40 -56.43
C GLN A 156 51.96 -55.15 -55.58
N GLN A 157 50.76 -54.97 -55.03
CA GLN A 157 50.44 -53.84 -54.15
C GLN A 157 51.24 -53.89 -52.84
N GLY A 158 51.42 -55.10 -52.28
CA GLY A 158 52.25 -55.32 -51.08
C GLY A 158 53.74 -55.03 -51.32
N LEU A 159 54.25 -55.31 -52.52
CA LEU A 159 55.63 -54.98 -52.91
C LEU A 159 55.82 -53.48 -53.15
N GLN A 160 54.83 -52.78 -53.75
CA GLN A 160 54.88 -51.33 -53.97
C GLN A 160 54.82 -50.53 -52.66
N GLN A 161 54.03 -50.96 -51.67
CA GLN A 161 53.96 -50.29 -50.37
C GLN A 161 55.19 -50.51 -49.49
N ARG A 162 56.04 -51.50 -49.79
CA ARG A 162 57.28 -51.80 -49.07
C ARG A 162 58.54 -51.15 -49.66
N GLY A 163 58.41 -50.54 -50.84
CA GLY A 163 59.49 -49.91 -51.59
C GLY A 163 59.58 -48.39 -51.45
N ALA A 164 58.86 -47.79 -50.49
CA ALA A 164 58.91 -46.38 -50.14
C ALA A 164 59.22 -46.21 -48.65
#